data_AF-M9RLY7-F1
#
_entry.id   AF-M9RLY7-F1
#
_cell.length_a   1.000
_cell.length_b   1.000
_cell.length_c   1.000
_cell.angle_alpha   90.00
_cell.angle_beta   90.00
_cell.angle_gamma   90.00
#
_symmetry.space_group_name_H-M   'P 1'
#
loop_
_entity.id
_entity.type
_entity.pdbx_description
1 polymer ?
#
loop_
_entity_poly.entity_id
_entity_poly.type
_entity_poly.pdbx_seq_one_letter_code
_entity_poly.pdbx_strand_id
1 'polypeptide(L)'
;MKNLCEDMVTVENVNTPGKTTQLNTVKYHAVRDAMLRFLAKDAPSLTFAEIKFAALTHLPENMFPGGDKLGRWQESVQLDFEAKGVIKRATTKPLRFSLLTPSLLQQYPGGGRIATGAGPLLLRGQYTFT
;
A
#
# COMPACT_ATOMS: atom_id res chain seq x y z
N MET A 1 -19.08 13.66 24.79
CA MET A 1 -18.28 13.91 23.58
C MET A 1 -18.93 13.14 22.45
N LYS A 2 -19.39 13.82 21.40
CA LYS A 2 -20.09 13.18 20.27
C LYS A 2 -19.11 12.25 19.55
N ASN A 3 -19.50 10.99 19.35
CA ASN A 3 -18.87 10.08 18.41
C ASN A 3 -18.96 10.72 17.03
N LEU A 4 -17.90 11.43 16.61
CA LEU A 4 -17.77 11.93 15.25
C LEU A 4 -17.75 10.68 14.37
N CYS A 5 -18.75 10.57 13.50
CA CYS A 5 -18.82 9.60 12.43
C CYS A 5 -17.46 9.56 11.73
N GLU A 6 -16.61 8.59 12.09
CA GLU A 6 -15.38 8.37 11.36
C GLU A 6 -15.78 7.89 9.98
N ASP A 7 -15.40 8.63 8.94
CA ASP A 7 -15.67 8.22 7.56
C ASP A 7 -15.16 6.80 7.34
N MET A 8 -15.99 5.96 6.72
CA MET A 8 -15.66 4.56 6.46
C MET A 8 -15.42 4.33 4.97
N VAL A 9 -14.39 3.55 4.66
CA VAL A 9 -14.11 3.06 3.32
C VAL A 9 -14.50 1.60 3.22
N THR A 10 -15.20 1.27 2.14
CA THR A 10 -15.53 -0.12 1.81
C THR A 10 -14.32 -0.78 1.15
N VAL A 11 -13.86 -1.88 1.74
CA VAL A 11 -12.74 -2.67 1.26
C VAL A 11 -13.17 -4.09 0.91
N GLU A 12 -12.55 -4.66 -0.09
CA GLU A 12 -12.73 -6.03 -0.55
C GLU A 12 -11.60 -6.93 -0.02
N ASN A 13 -11.76 -8.24 -0.17
CA ASN A 13 -10.74 -9.20 0.18
C ASN A 13 -10.71 -10.33 -0.84
N VAL A 14 -9.57 -10.51 -1.49
CA VAL A 14 -9.37 -11.55 -2.51
C VAL A 14 -9.63 -12.97 -1.98
N ASN A 15 -9.44 -13.22 -0.68
CA ASN A 15 -9.68 -14.51 -0.05
C ASN A 15 -11.17 -14.79 0.19
N THR A 16 -12.01 -13.76 0.19
CA THR A 16 -13.47 -13.89 0.34
C THR A 16 -14.20 -12.99 -0.67
N PRO A 17 -14.19 -13.36 -1.97
CA PRO A 17 -14.82 -12.57 -3.02
C PRO A 17 -16.31 -12.30 -2.74
N GLY A 18 -16.78 -11.12 -3.09
CA GLY A 18 -18.18 -10.70 -2.88
C GLY A 18 -18.52 -10.26 -1.44
N LYS A 19 -17.57 -10.34 -0.50
CA LYS A 19 -17.71 -9.74 0.83
C LYS A 19 -16.92 -8.45 0.94
N THR A 20 -17.53 -7.45 1.56
CA THR A 20 -16.90 -6.15 1.83
C THR A 20 -16.86 -5.85 3.32
N THR A 21 -15.81 -5.15 3.76
CA THR A 21 -15.66 -4.68 5.14
C THR A 21 -15.59 -3.15 5.16
N GLN A 22 -16.04 -2.53 6.25
CA GLN A 22 -15.88 -1.09 6.48
C GLN A 22 -14.67 -0.83 7.37
N LEU A 23 -13.77 0.04 6.93
CA LEU A 23 -12.58 0.45 7.68
C LEU A 23 -12.53 1.97 7.81
N ASN A 24 -11.85 2.48 8.84
CA ASN A 24 -11.61 3.92 8.98
C ASN A 24 -10.85 4.45 7.74
N THR A 25 -11.45 5.43 7.08
CA THR A 25 -10.99 6.01 5.80
C THR A 25 -9.61 6.62 5.93
N VAL A 26 -9.36 7.39 7.00
CA VAL A 26 -8.11 8.10 7.23
C VAL A 26 -6.95 7.12 7.39
N LYS A 27 -7.12 6.10 8.24
CA LYS A 27 -6.08 5.09 8.49
C LYS A 27 -5.80 4.23 7.27
N TYR A 28 -6.86 3.81 6.58
CA TYR A 28 -6.74 3.04 5.35
C TYR A 28 -5.95 3.83 4.29
N HIS A 29 -6.31 5.10 4.03
CA HIS A 29 -5.61 5.91 3.04
C HIS A 29 -4.17 6.22 3.42
N ALA A 30 -3.89 6.48 4.70
CA ALA A 30 -2.51 6.70 5.16
C ALA A 30 -1.61 5.49 4.84
N VAL A 31 -2.06 4.27 5.17
CA VAL A 31 -1.30 3.04 4.90
C VAL A 31 -1.25 2.74 3.41
N ARG A 32 -2.36 2.93 2.69
CA ARG A 32 -2.44 2.79 1.22
C ARG A 32 -1.39 3.64 0.53
N ASP A 33 -1.35 4.92 0.84
CA ASP A 33 -0.47 5.88 0.20
C ASP A 33 0.98 5.64 0.60
N ALA A 34 1.23 5.23 1.85
CA ALA A 34 2.57 4.82 2.29
C ALA A 34 3.06 3.57 1.52
N MET A 35 2.22 2.54 1.36
CA MET A 35 2.58 1.33 0.61
C MET A 35 2.87 1.62 -0.88
N LEU A 36 2.02 2.42 -1.52
CA LEU A 36 2.14 2.72 -2.96
C LEU A 36 3.40 3.50 -3.33
N ARG A 37 4.01 4.23 -2.38
CA ARG A 37 5.28 4.93 -2.62
C ARG A 37 6.44 4.00 -2.92
N PHE A 38 6.37 2.75 -2.46
CA PHE A 38 7.47 1.78 -2.56
C PHE A 38 7.21 0.67 -3.57
N LEU A 39 5.96 0.46 -3.94
CA LEU A 39 5.62 -0.48 -4.99
C LEU A 39 5.86 0.21 -6.34
N ALA A 40 6.76 -0.34 -7.17
CA ALA A 40 6.92 0.09 -8.55
C ALA A 40 6.42 -0.99 -9.52
N LYS A 41 6.13 -0.58 -10.75
CA LYS A 41 5.69 -1.47 -11.84
C LYS A 41 6.82 -2.39 -12.34
N ASP A 42 8.07 -1.92 -12.24
CA ASP A 42 9.24 -2.57 -12.84
C ASP A 42 10.43 -2.78 -11.87
N ALA A 43 10.23 -2.51 -10.56
CA ALA A 43 11.22 -2.75 -9.51
C ALA A 43 11.12 -4.18 -8.95
N PRO A 44 12.17 -4.71 -8.30
CA PRO A 44 12.07 -5.97 -7.57
C PRO A 44 10.90 -5.91 -6.58
N SER A 45 9.98 -6.86 -6.73
CA SER A 45 8.82 -6.99 -5.86
C SER A 45 9.24 -7.05 -4.39
N LEU A 46 8.60 -6.24 -3.54
CA LEU A 46 8.94 -6.14 -2.12
C LEU A 46 8.15 -7.16 -1.31
N THR A 47 8.76 -7.65 -0.23
CA THR A 47 8.10 -8.51 0.74
C THR A 47 7.16 -7.71 1.63
N PHE A 48 6.24 -8.40 2.29
CA PHE A 48 5.34 -7.76 3.27
C PHE A 48 6.12 -7.02 4.38
N ALA A 49 7.22 -7.60 4.87
CA ALA A 49 8.04 -7.00 5.92
C ALA A 49 8.79 -5.75 5.43
N GLU A 50 9.35 -5.78 4.23
CA GLU A 50 10.03 -4.63 3.61
C GLU A 50 9.04 -3.47 3.39
N ILE A 51 7.84 -3.77 2.88
CA ILE A 51 6.77 -2.76 2.72
C ILE A 51 6.38 -2.16 4.07
N LYS A 52 6.24 -3.00 5.12
CA LYS A 52 5.89 -2.52 6.47
C LYS A 52 6.92 -1.54 7.01
N PHE A 53 8.20 -1.92 6.92
CA PHE A 53 9.30 -1.10 7.40
C PHE A 53 9.38 0.23 6.66
N ALA A 54 9.24 0.19 5.33
CA ALA A 54 9.24 1.38 4.49
C ALA A 54 7.99 2.26 4.74
N ALA A 55 6.81 1.67 4.91
CA ALA A 55 5.59 2.42 5.18
C ALA A 55 5.66 3.18 6.52
N LEU A 56 6.28 2.59 7.55
CA LEU A 56 6.41 3.20 8.87
C LEU A 56 7.10 4.57 8.83
N THR A 57 8.07 4.78 7.94
CA THR A 57 8.78 6.07 7.84
C THR A 57 7.92 7.20 7.25
N HIS A 58 6.74 6.89 6.74
CA HIS A 58 5.81 7.87 6.13
C HIS A 58 4.47 7.98 6.85
N LEU A 59 4.30 7.26 7.96
CA LEU A 59 3.07 7.29 8.73
C LEU A 59 3.21 8.23 9.93
N PRO A 60 2.16 8.97 10.28
CA PRO A 60 2.21 9.89 11.41
C PRO A 60 2.16 9.11 12.74
N GLU A 61 3.09 9.41 13.64
CA GLU A 61 3.28 8.71 14.93
C GLU A 61 2.02 8.74 15.81
N ASN A 62 1.24 9.81 15.74
CA ASN A 62 -0.01 9.93 16.49
C ASN A 62 -1.10 8.94 16.03
N MET A 63 -0.98 8.38 14.82
CA MET A 63 -1.95 7.46 14.22
C MET A 63 -1.50 6.01 14.35
N PHE A 64 -0.19 5.78 14.26
CA PHE A 64 0.46 4.47 14.33
C PHE A 64 1.66 4.53 15.27
N PRO A 65 1.46 4.69 16.59
CA PRO A 65 2.56 4.83 17.55
C PRO A 65 3.45 3.59 17.53
N GLY A 66 4.73 3.77 17.23
CA GLY A 66 5.69 2.67 17.04
C GLY A 66 5.28 1.65 15.96
N GLY A 67 4.37 2.01 15.05
CA GLY A 67 3.81 1.09 14.05
C GLY A 67 2.80 0.10 14.61
N ASP A 68 2.18 0.38 15.76
CA ASP A 68 1.15 -0.50 16.34
C ASP A 68 0.02 -0.76 15.33
N LYS A 69 -0.39 -2.03 15.24
CA LYS A 69 -1.41 -2.54 14.30
C LYS A 69 -1.15 -2.28 12.82
N LEU A 70 -0.04 -1.64 12.42
CA LEU A 70 0.27 -1.35 11.02
C LEU A 70 0.20 -2.60 10.15
N GLY A 71 0.68 -3.75 10.66
CA GLY A 71 0.58 -5.02 9.95
C GLY A 71 -0.86 -5.41 9.57
N ARG A 72 -1.84 -5.18 10.45
CA ARG A 72 -3.25 -5.50 10.17
C ARG A 72 -3.86 -4.57 9.12
N TRP A 73 -3.51 -3.29 9.19
CA TRP A 73 -3.93 -2.30 8.19
C TRP A 73 -3.30 -2.58 6.82
N GLN A 74 -2.00 -2.89 6.82
CA GLN A 74 -1.27 -3.26 5.61
C GLN A 74 -1.82 -4.52 4.96
N GLU A 75 -2.14 -5.55 5.75
CA GLU A 75 -2.79 -6.77 5.26
C GLU A 75 -4.15 -6.46 4.63
N SER A 76 -4.95 -5.60 5.27
CA SER A 76 -6.26 -5.19 4.72
C SER A 76 -6.11 -4.46 3.39
N VAL A 77 -5.17 -3.52 3.28
CA VAL A 77 -4.87 -2.80 2.03
C VAL A 77 -4.33 -3.75 0.96
N GLN A 78 -3.45 -4.67 1.32
CA GLN A 78 -2.88 -5.67 0.42
C GLN A 78 -3.98 -6.55 -0.20
N LEU A 79 -4.86 -7.12 0.63
CA LEU A 79 -5.93 -8.02 0.16
C LEU A 79 -6.98 -7.28 -0.69
N ASP A 80 -7.27 -6.03 -0.34
CA ASP A 80 -8.14 -5.16 -1.13
C ASP A 80 -7.52 -4.83 -2.50
N PHE A 81 -6.24 -4.49 -2.52
CA PHE A 81 -5.52 -4.22 -3.76
C PHE A 81 -5.36 -5.43 -4.67
N GLU A 82 -5.21 -6.63 -4.10
CA GLU A 82 -5.23 -7.86 -4.88
C GLU A 82 -6.62 -8.15 -5.44
N ALA A 83 -7.69 -7.95 -4.66
CA ALA A 83 -9.07 -8.10 -5.13
C ALA A 83 -9.37 -7.15 -6.31
N LYS A 84 -8.88 -5.91 -6.21
CA LYS A 84 -9.04 -4.85 -7.21
C LYS A 84 -8.06 -4.92 -8.37
N GLY A 85 -7.11 -5.86 -8.37
CA GLY A 85 -6.11 -5.98 -9.44
C GLY A 85 -5.10 -4.82 -9.51
N VAL A 86 -4.89 -4.10 -8.40
CA VAL A 86 -3.91 -3.01 -8.28
C VAL A 86 -2.50 -3.56 -8.12
N ILE A 87 -2.34 -4.62 -7.32
CA ILE A 87 -1.04 -5.27 -7.06
C ILE A 87 -1.08 -6.75 -7.45
N LYS A 88 0.09 -7.29 -7.81
CA LYS A 88 0.32 -8.72 -8.03
C LYS A 88 1.07 -9.31 -6.86
N ARG A 89 0.68 -10.52 -6.45
CA ARG A 89 1.47 -11.38 -5.56
C ARG A 89 2.29 -12.37 -6.39
N ALA A 90 3.59 -12.46 -6.11
CA ALA A 90 4.47 -13.49 -6.64
C ALA A 90 4.51 -14.70 -5.70
N THR A 91 4.49 -15.91 -6.29
CA THR A 91 4.54 -17.18 -5.56
C THR A 91 5.96 -17.50 -5.08
N THR A 92 6.49 -16.68 -4.17
CA THR A 92 7.82 -16.80 -3.58
C THR A 92 7.76 -17.05 -2.07
N LYS A 93 8.88 -17.43 -1.46
CA LYS A 93 9.02 -17.54 0.01
C LYS A 93 10.20 -16.67 0.46
N PRO A 94 9.98 -15.53 1.14
CA PRO A 94 8.69 -14.91 1.48
C PRO A 94 7.91 -14.40 0.25
N LEU A 95 6.60 -14.16 0.42
CA LEU A 95 5.75 -13.56 -0.62
C LEU A 95 6.24 -12.17 -0.99
N ARG A 96 6.16 -11.83 -2.28
CA ARG A 96 6.54 -10.53 -2.81
C ARG A 96 5.42 -9.90 -3.63
N PHE A 97 5.38 -8.56 -3.65
CA PHE A 97 4.31 -7.77 -4.27
C PHE A 97 4.87 -6.71 -5.22
N SER A 98 4.16 -6.46 -6.33
CA SER A 98 4.47 -5.41 -7.31
C SER A 98 3.19 -4.76 -7.86
N LEU A 99 3.29 -3.57 -8.46
CA LEU A 99 2.14 -2.93 -9.10
C LEU A 99 1.77 -3.64 -10.41
N LEU A 100 0.47 -3.92 -10.61
CA LEU A 100 -0.08 -4.39 -11.88
C LEU A 100 -0.48 -3.21 -12.77
N THR A 101 -1.33 -2.33 -12.24
CA THR A 101 -2.01 -1.28 -13.01
C THR A 101 -2.06 0.02 -12.22
N PRO A 102 -1.20 1.00 -12.53
CA PRO A 102 -1.24 2.31 -11.85
C PRO A 102 -2.51 3.12 -12.16
N SER A 103 -3.16 2.89 -13.30
CA SER A 103 -4.33 3.68 -13.74
C SER A 103 -5.61 3.44 -12.92
N LEU A 104 -5.72 2.29 -12.23
CA LEU A 104 -6.82 2.04 -11.29
C LEU A 104 -6.70 2.87 -10.01
N LEU A 105 -5.50 3.34 -9.66
CA LEU A 105 -5.29 4.23 -8.52
C LEU A 105 -5.92 5.61 -8.73
N GLN A 106 -6.12 6.02 -9.98
CA GLN A 106 -6.74 7.30 -10.33
C GLN A 106 -8.27 7.30 -10.16
N GLN A 107 -8.88 6.12 -9.97
CA GLN A 107 -10.33 5.95 -9.76
C GLN A 107 -10.74 6.03 -8.28
N TYR A 108 -9.78 6.11 -7.35
CA TYR A 108 -10.07 6.27 -5.92
C TYR A 108 -9.91 7.74 -5.50
N PRO A 109 -11.00 8.45 -5.14
CA PRO A 109 -10.90 9.82 -4.64
C PRO A 109 -10.04 9.85 -3.36
N GLY A 110 -9.10 10.81 -3.29
CA GLY A 110 -8.16 10.98 -2.17
C GLY A 110 -6.69 10.72 -2.49
N GLY A 111 -6.36 10.17 -3.66
CA GLY A 111 -4.98 10.03 -4.13
C GLY A 111 -4.48 11.31 -4.80
N GLY A 112 -3.64 12.08 -4.11
CA GLY A 112 -2.88 13.16 -4.75
C GLY A 112 -2.14 12.66 -5.99
N ARG A 113 -2.21 13.44 -7.08
CA ARG A 113 -1.68 13.13 -8.42
C ARG A 113 -0.31 12.44 -8.35
N ILE A 114 -0.24 11.14 -8.60
CA ILE A 114 1.03 10.49 -8.93
C ILE A 114 1.41 10.95 -10.34
N ALA A 115 2.52 11.68 -10.43
CA ALA A 115 3.02 12.21 -11.68
C ALA A 115 3.27 11.06 -12.66
N THR A 116 2.61 11.14 -13.82
CA THR A 116 2.95 10.37 -15.01
C THR A 116 4.31 10.88 -15.52
N GLY A 117 5.39 10.48 -14.87
CA GLY A 117 6.76 10.78 -15.26
C GLY A 117 7.41 9.54 -15.85
N ALA A 118 7.11 9.23 -17.11
CA ALA A 118 7.96 8.36 -17.90
C ALA A 118 9.29 9.09 -18.14
N GLY A 119 10.37 8.59 -17.54
CA GLY A 119 11.75 8.99 -17.79
C GLY A 119 12.65 7.77 -17.66
N PRO A 120 13.65 7.58 -18.54
CA PRO A 120 14.39 6.33 -18.61
C PRO A 120 15.33 6.20 -17.41
N LEU A 121 15.22 5.10 -16.67
CA LEU A 121 16.15 4.75 -15.60
C LEU A 121 17.45 4.21 -16.24
N LEU A 122 18.40 5.09 -16.50
CA LEU A 122 19.77 4.70 -16.80
C LEU A 122 20.41 4.12 -15.53
N LEU A 123 20.96 2.91 -15.66
CA LEU A 123 21.87 2.29 -14.70
C LEU A 123 23.03 3.23 -14.37
N ARG A 124 23.35 3.38 -13.08
CA ARG A 124 24.68 3.15 -12.46
C ARG A 124 24.71 3.66 -11.03
N GLY A 125 25.36 2.90 -10.14
CA GLY A 125 25.77 3.40 -8.83
C GLY A 125 25.96 2.29 -7.81
N GLN A 126 27.20 1.81 -7.72
CA GLN A 126 27.63 0.82 -6.74
C GLN A 126 27.54 1.38 -5.32
N TYR A 127 27.04 0.58 -4.37
CA TYR A 127 27.21 0.84 -2.94
C TYR A 127 28.21 -0.17 -2.39
N THR A 128 29.43 0.29 -2.14
CA THR A 128 30.38 -0.38 -1.24
C THR A 128 30.15 0.13 0.18
N PHE A 129 29.91 -0.79 1.11
CA PHE A 129 29.89 -0.53 2.55
C PHE A 129 31.35 -0.44 3.03
N THR A 130 31.65 0.51 3.91
CA THR A 130 32.93 0.58 4.64
C THR A 130 32.66 0.35 6.11
#